data_AF-A0A229SWD3-F1
#
_entry.id   AF-A0A229SWD3-F1
#
_cell.length_a   1.000
_cell.length_b   1.000
_cell.length_c   1.000
_cell.angle_alpha   90.00
_cell.angle_beta   90.00
_cell.angle_gamma   90.00
#
_symmetry.space_group_name_H-M   'P 1'
#
loop_
_entity.id
_entity.type
_entity.pdbx_description
1 polymer ?
#
loop_
_entity_poly.entity_id
_entity_poly.type
_entity_poly.pdbx_seq_one_letter_code
_entity_poly.pdbx_strand_id
1 'polypeptide(L)'
;MQFPHQLEVITPTQVTDAYGNPTPQLEYGSDAPRRPVWGLLQPGSSTEPASPGRAPVVTSWRLYTQSAIAARERVVWQRRVFEVSGEPSWWSPRFGHVHYEARLTHVQG
;
A
#
# COMPACT_ATOMS: atom_id res chain seq x y z
N MET A 1 -8.55 -6.27 17.99
CA MET A 1 -8.66 -4.94 17.36
C MET A 1 -9.75 -5.04 16.29
N GLN A 2 -10.76 -4.16 16.28
CA GLN A 2 -11.78 -4.16 15.23
C GLN A 2 -11.32 -3.24 14.10
N PHE A 3 -11.27 -3.76 12.88
CA PHE A 3 -10.84 -3.01 11.71
C PHE A 3 -12.05 -2.47 10.95
N PRO A 4 -12.22 -1.14 10.85
CA PRO A 4 -13.45 -0.56 10.33
C PRO A 4 -13.50 -0.48 8.80
N HIS A 5 -12.36 -0.59 8.11
CA HIS A 5 -12.29 -0.38 6.66
C HIS A 5 -12.14 -1.70 5.92
N GLN A 6 -12.95 -1.90 4.88
CA GLN A 6 -12.70 -2.92 3.87
C GLN A 6 -11.85 -2.30 2.76
N LEU A 7 -10.67 -2.89 2.55
CA LEU A 7 -9.67 -2.48 1.58
C LEU A 7 -9.57 -3.56 0.49
N GLU A 8 -9.13 -3.18 -0.69
CA GLU A 8 -8.73 -4.14 -1.71
C GLU A 8 -7.22 -4.10 -1.87
N VAL A 9 -6.56 -5.25 -1.80
CA VAL A 9 -5.12 -5.39 -2.05
C VAL A 9 -4.92 -5.98 -3.43
N ILE A 10 -4.08 -5.34 -4.23
CA ILE A 10 -3.68 -5.77 -5.57
C ILE A 10 -2.27 -6.35 -5.47
N THR A 11 -2.12 -7.62 -5.81
CA THR A 11 -0.82 -8.25 -5.99
C THR A 11 -0.38 -8.09 -7.45
N PRO A 12 0.77 -7.45 -7.74
CA PRO A 12 1.17 -7.23 -9.13
C PRO A 12 1.52 -8.53 -9.84
N THR A 13 1.27 -8.56 -11.14
CA THR A 13 1.85 -9.55 -12.04
C THR A 13 3.21 -9.06 -12.52
N GLN A 14 4.14 -10.00 -12.67
CA GLN A 14 5.44 -9.73 -13.28
C GLN A 14 5.33 -9.96 -14.78
N VAL A 15 5.68 -8.95 -15.57
CA VAL A 15 5.70 -9.02 -17.03
C VAL A 15 7.13 -8.81 -17.49
N THR A 16 7.59 -9.68 -18.39
CA THR A 16 8.88 -9.52 -19.05
C THR A 16 8.78 -8.34 -19.99
N ASP A 17 9.68 -7.37 -19.86
CA ASP A 17 9.71 -6.26 -20.81
C ASP A 17 10.27 -6.70 -22.18
N ALA A 18 10.00 -5.89 -23.20
CA ALA A 18 10.42 -6.17 -24.57
C ALA A 18 11.95 -6.20 -24.76
N TYR A 19 12.71 -5.71 -23.78
CA TYR A 19 14.16 -5.61 -23.82
C TYR A 19 14.86 -6.70 -23.02
N GLY A 20 14.10 -7.60 -22.37
CA GLY A 20 14.63 -8.69 -21.57
C GLY A 20 15.38 -8.21 -20.32
N ASN A 21 15.01 -7.06 -19.74
CA ASN A 21 15.67 -6.60 -18.52
C ASN A 21 15.49 -7.64 -17.40
N PRO A 22 16.52 -7.82 -16.54
CA PRO A 22 16.49 -8.81 -15.47
C PRO A 22 15.46 -8.50 -14.39
N THR A 23 14.96 -7.26 -14.34
CA THR A 23 13.92 -6.83 -13.41
C THR A 23 12.59 -6.76 -14.17
N PRO A 24 11.65 -7.69 -13.92
CA PRO A 24 10.37 -7.67 -14.59
C PRO A 24 9.57 -6.42 -14.22
N GLN A 25 8.81 -5.90 -15.20
CA GLN A 25 7.88 -4.82 -14.98
C GLN A 25 6.70 -5.32 -14.13
N LEU A 26 6.25 -4.51 -13.17
CA LEU A 26 5.11 -4.82 -12.33
C LEU A 26 3.83 -4.21 -12.91
N GLU A 27 2.84 -5.05 -13.19
CA GLU A 27 1.53 -4.62 -13.67
C GLU A 27 0.45 -4.82 -12.61
N TYR A 28 -0.42 -3.82 -12.48
CA TYR A 28 -1.50 -3.77 -11.49
C TYR A 28 -2.88 -3.66 -12.17
N GLY A 29 -2.96 -4.13 -13.43
CA GLY A 29 -4.13 -4.01 -14.31
C GLY A 29 -5.34 -4.84 -13.86
N SER A 30 -6.25 -5.13 -14.79
CA SER A 30 -7.44 -5.96 -14.54
C SER A 30 -7.07 -7.39 -14.14
N ASP A 31 -5.96 -7.89 -14.68
CA ASP A 31 -5.56 -9.29 -14.56
C ASP A 31 -4.73 -9.55 -13.29
N ALA A 32 -4.35 -8.48 -12.58
CA ALA A 32 -3.64 -8.56 -11.31
C ALA A 32 -4.57 -9.10 -10.22
N PRO A 33 -4.18 -10.15 -9.45
CA PRO A 33 -4.99 -10.69 -8.37
C PRO A 33 -5.39 -9.65 -7.34
N ARG A 34 -6.67 -9.69 -6.92
CA ARG A 34 -7.25 -8.77 -5.93
C ARG A 34 -7.84 -9.56 -4.78
N ARG A 35 -7.62 -9.07 -3.55
CA ARG A 35 -8.21 -9.67 -2.35
C ARG A 35 -8.77 -8.60 -1.41
N PRO A 36 -9.95 -8.82 -0.83
CA PRO A 36 -10.46 -7.95 0.21
C PRO A 36 -9.67 -8.17 1.50
N VAL A 37 -9.35 -7.10 2.21
CA VAL A 37 -8.67 -7.12 3.51
C VAL A 37 -9.34 -6.13 4.46
N TRP A 38 -9.59 -6.56 5.69
CA TRP A 38 -10.02 -5.66 6.74
C TRP A 38 -8.83 -4.94 7.36
N GLY A 39 -8.90 -3.63 7.44
CA GLY A 39 -7.87 -2.79 8.01
C GLY A 39 -8.35 -1.50 8.65
N LEU A 40 -7.41 -0.80 9.27
CA LEU A 40 -7.56 0.56 9.77
C LEU A 40 -6.54 1.41 9.02
N LEU A 41 -7.04 2.39 8.29
CA LEU A 41 -6.21 3.30 7.51
C LEU A 41 -6.30 4.69 8.14
N GLN A 42 -5.15 5.25 8.50
CA GLN A 42 -5.04 6.54 9.19
C GLN A 42 -4.09 7.46 8.43
N PRO A 43 -4.40 8.76 8.29
CA PRO A 43 -3.42 9.71 7.79
C PRO A 43 -2.22 9.75 8.73
N GLY A 44 -1.02 9.73 8.16
CA GLY A 44 0.24 9.91 8.86
C GLY A 44 0.62 11.38 8.90
N SER A 45 1.71 11.74 8.24
CA SER A 45 2.11 13.12 8.01
C SER A 45 1.73 13.59 6.60
N SER A 46 1.36 14.87 6.50
CA SER A 46 1.27 15.63 5.25
C SER A 46 2.37 16.67 5.28
N THR A 47 3.29 16.64 4.31
CA THR A 47 4.28 17.70 4.12
C THR A 47 3.83 18.56 2.94
N GLU A 48 3.43 19.80 3.22
CA GLU A 48 3.25 20.82 2.19
C GLU A 48 4.61 21.48 1.90
N PRO A 49 5.06 21.56 0.64
CA PRO A 49 6.28 22.29 0.32
C PRO A 49 6.01 23.80 0.32
N ALA A 50 6.85 24.55 1.04
CA ALA A 50 6.94 25.99 0.91
C ALA A 50 7.95 26.34 -0.20
N SER A 51 7.52 26.38 -1.48
CA SER A 51 8.15 27.14 -2.58
C SER A 51 7.54 26.80 -3.96
N PRO A 52 7.61 27.72 -4.97
CA PRO A 52 7.02 27.50 -6.29
C PRO A 52 7.93 26.61 -7.16
N GLY A 53 7.36 25.54 -7.74
CA GLY A 53 8.08 24.51 -8.53
C GLY A 53 7.54 23.07 -8.36
N ARG A 54 6.58 22.89 -7.45
CA ARG A 54 5.69 21.73 -7.23
C ARG A 54 6.36 20.35 -7.17
N ALA A 55 6.84 19.97 -5.99
CA ALA A 55 6.87 18.57 -5.58
C ALA A 55 5.45 18.12 -5.20
N PRO A 56 5.01 16.89 -5.55
CA PRO A 56 3.69 16.40 -5.17
C PRO A 56 3.55 16.30 -3.65
N VAL A 57 2.38 16.65 -3.13
CA VAL A 57 2.03 16.43 -1.72
C VAL A 57 1.93 14.93 -1.51
N VAL A 58 2.98 14.34 -0.93
CA VAL A 58 2.96 12.94 -0.50
C VAL A 58 2.30 12.89 0.87
N THR A 59 0.97 12.75 0.88
CA THR A 59 0.28 12.37 2.11
C THR A 59 0.66 10.92 2.41
N SER A 60 1.39 10.73 3.51
CA SER A 60 1.69 9.40 4.02
C SER A 60 0.51 8.87 4.83
N TRP A 61 0.29 7.56 4.78
CA TRP A 61 -0.78 6.87 5.49
C TRP A 61 -0.21 5.70 6.29
N ARG A 62 -0.83 5.40 7.43
CA ARG A 62 -0.54 4.21 8.24
C ARG A 62 -1.66 3.22 8.05
N LEU A 63 -1.32 1.99 7.72
CA LEU A 63 -2.24 0.90 7.53
C LEU A 63 -1.98 -0.18 8.58
N TYR A 64 -3.03 -0.61 9.27
CA TYR A 64 -3.05 -1.77 10.14
C TYR A 64 -4.03 -2.80 9.59
N THR A 65 -3.66 -4.08 9.51
CA THR A 65 -4.51 -5.14 8.91
C THR A 65 -4.44 -6.47 9.66
N GLN A 66 -5.42 -7.34 9.43
CA GLN A 66 -5.42 -8.73 9.94
C GLN A 66 -4.57 -9.69 9.11
N SER A 67 -4.20 -9.31 7.89
CA SER A 67 -3.52 -10.18 6.94
C SER A 67 -2.27 -9.50 6.43
N ALA A 68 -1.22 -10.28 6.17
CA ALA A 68 0.02 -9.74 5.63
C ALA A 68 -0.21 -8.96 4.34
N ILE A 69 0.59 -7.91 4.15
CA ILE A 69 0.69 -7.13 2.92
C ILE A 69 2.17 -7.12 2.55
N ALA A 70 2.49 -7.28 1.28
CA ALA A 70 3.87 -7.24 0.80
C ALA A 70 4.23 -5.85 0.24
N ALA A 71 5.53 -5.50 0.27
CA ALA A 71 6.03 -4.19 -0.19
C ALA A 71 5.69 -3.86 -1.65
N ARG A 72 5.52 -4.88 -2.50
CA ARG A 72 5.15 -4.72 -3.91
C ARG A 72 3.64 -4.62 -4.15
N GLU A 73 2.80 -4.80 -3.14
CA GLU A 73 1.35 -4.73 -3.33
C GLU A 73 0.87 -3.28 -3.36
N ARG A 74 -0.28 -3.06 -4.00
CA ARG A 74 -1.02 -1.80 -3.92
C ARG A 74 -2.30 -1.97 -3.14
N VAL A 75 -2.71 -0.91 -2.45
CA VAL A 75 -3.93 -0.89 -1.64
C VAL A 75 -4.92 0.09 -2.27
N VAL A 76 -6.17 -0.34 -2.43
CA VAL A 76 -7.26 0.49 -2.91
C VAL A 76 -8.26 0.72 -1.78
N TRP A 77 -8.58 1.98 -1.56
CA TRP A 77 -9.60 2.38 -0.60
C TRP A 77 -10.27 3.67 -1.05
N GLN A 78 -11.60 3.73 -1.00
CA GLN A 78 -12.39 4.89 -1.44
C GLN A 78 -11.99 5.40 -2.84
N ARG A 79 -11.78 4.47 -3.79
CA ARG A 79 -11.34 4.75 -5.18
C ARG A 79 -9.96 5.41 -5.30
N ARG A 80 -9.17 5.44 -4.23
CA ARG A 80 -7.78 5.91 -4.22
C ARG A 80 -6.83 4.72 -4.20
N VAL A 81 -5.70 4.87 -4.89
CA VAL A 81 -4.65 3.86 -4.95
C VAL A 81 -3.47 4.32 -4.11
N PHE A 82 -2.99 3.41 -3.28
CA PHE A 82 -1.87 3.64 -2.39
C PHE A 82 -0.78 2.60 -2.67
N GLU A 83 0.46 3.07 -2.73
CA GLU A 83 1.64 2.21 -2.78
C GLU A 83 2.16 1.95 -1.37
N VAL A 84 2.59 0.71 -1.12
CA VAL A 84 3.29 0.37 0.10
C VAL A 84 4.69 0.99 0.05
N SER A 85 5.01 1.78 1.06
CA SER A 85 6.29 2.47 1.21
C SER A 85 7.13 1.75 2.26
N GLY A 86 8.29 1.26 1.83
CA GLY A 86 9.19 0.49 2.68
C GLY A 86 8.68 -0.93 2.96
N GLU A 87 9.27 -1.57 3.97
CA GLU A 87 8.95 -2.94 4.33
C GLU A 87 7.79 -2.98 5.34
N PRO A 88 6.71 -3.72 5.06
CA PRO A 88 5.66 -3.99 6.04
C PRO A 88 6.21 -4.70 7.27
N SER A 89 5.72 -4.31 8.44
CA SER A 89 6.04 -4.96 9.70
C SER A 89 4.83 -5.70 10.25
N TRP A 90 5.04 -6.46 11.31
CA TRP A 90 3.97 -7.09 12.06
C TRP A 90 4.22 -6.89 13.54
N TRP A 91 3.12 -6.85 14.29
CA TRP A 91 3.15 -6.73 15.73
C TRP A 91 2.33 -7.87 16.33
N SER A 92 2.92 -8.54 17.32
CA SER A 92 2.30 -9.63 18.05
C SER A 92 2.60 -9.51 19.54
N PRO A 93 1.59 -9.28 20.40
CA PRO A 93 1.78 -9.34 21.84
C PRO A 93 1.85 -10.80 22.31
N ARG A 94 2.42 -11.05 23.49
CA ARG A 94 2.44 -12.40 24.12
C ARG A 94 1.03 -12.98 24.29
N PHE A 95 0.05 -12.13 24.58
CA PHE A 95 -1.37 -12.45 24.61
C PHE A 95 -2.12 -11.34 23.89
N GLY A 96 -2.84 -11.67 22.81
CA GLY A 96 -3.63 -10.70 22.06
C GLY A 96 -3.67 -11.01 20.56
N HIS A 97 -4.12 -10.03 19.78
CA HIS A 97 -4.30 -10.18 18.34
C HIS A 97 -3.07 -9.69 17.58
N VAL A 98 -2.62 -10.50 16.62
CA VAL A 98 -1.60 -10.11 15.64
C VAL A 98 -2.20 -9.08 14.68
N HIS A 99 -1.41 -8.06 14.33
CA HIS A 99 -1.73 -7.19 13.20
C HIS A 99 -0.48 -6.89 12.38
N TYR A 100 -0.70 -6.55 11.12
CA TYR A 100 0.33 -6.16 10.16
C TYR A 100 0.27 -4.66 9.95
N GLU A 101 1.43 -4.02 9.88
CA GLU A 101 1.56 -2.58 9.72
C GLU A 101 2.27 -2.26 8.41
N ALA A 102 1.77 -1.26 7.69
CA ALA A 102 2.42 -0.73 6.49
C ALA A 102 2.31 0.79 6.46
N ARG A 103 3.31 1.44 5.87
CA ARG A 103 3.21 2.84 5.47
C ARG A 103 2.79 2.89 4.01
N LEU A 104 1.87 3.77 3.68
CA LEU A 104 1.42 3.95 2.31
C LEU A 104 1.62 5.38 1.82
N THR A 105 1.79 5.52 0.52
CA THR A 105 1.80 6.79 -0.19
C THR A 105 0.67 6.80 -1.20
N HIS A 106 -0.10 7.89 -1.24
CA HIS A 106 -1.11 8.05 -2.29
C HIS A 106 -0.44 8.31 -3.64
N VAL A 107 -0.77 7.51 -4.65
CA VAL A 107 -0.28 7.70 -6.01
C VAL A 107 -1.22 8.68 -6.72
N GLN A 108 -0.73 9.88 -7.02
CA GLN A 108 -1.36 10.75 -8.02
C GLN A 108 -0.76 10.40 -9.37
N GLY A 109 -1.54 9.70 -10.21
CA GLY A 109 -1.27 9.55 -11.63
C GLY A 109 -1.94 10.64 -12.44
#